data_AF-A0A960RNF8-F1
#
_entry.id   AF-A0A960RNF8-F1
#
_cell.length_a   1.000
_cell.length_b   1.000
_cell.length_c   1.000
_cell.angle_alpha   90.00
_cell.angle_beta   90.00
_cell.angle_gamma   90.00
#
_symmetry.space_group_name_H-M   'P 1'
#
loop_
_entity.id
_entity.type
_entity.pdbx_description
1 polymer ?
#
loop_
_entity_poly.entity_id
_entity_poly.type
_entity_poly.pdbx_seq_one_letter_code
_entity_poly.pdbx_strand_id
1 'polypeptide(L)'
;MKAFVKWLAIIVLVGLLLGFFAWSFVPGMVSRELTKKMGVPVTVGSIGLSPWSLTVSNLVIANPAGSMMKRALVVKTIDVKAPITRYFQDKIVIDEVDLNNIVLGLEFNKPLSRDGNWTTIMNNYQRASRSQSKKDQKEKPVLVKRLIIRNMDIWIAFRDNPQGGVKRLKGIKYMELKNISSKKGIPIDEITQQVIGEMLLEVFQREGIQNMLQGIFDSATGGSGIFGGFQGLFGLEETANEEICR
;
A
#
# COMPACT_ATOMS: atom_id res chain seq x y z
N MET A 1 -4.22 -11.78 -51.52
CA MET A 1 -3.76 -10.63 -50.70
C MET A 1 -4.92 -9.88 -50.01
N LYS A 2 -5.92 -9.35 -50.73
CA LYS A 2 -7.05 -8.59 -50.13
C LYS A 2 -7.88 -9.36 -49.08
N ALA A 3 -8.13 -10.65 -49.30
CA ALA A 3 -8.87 -11.49 -48.34
C ALA A 3 -8.09 -11.75 -47.04
N PHE A 4 -6.77 -11.99 -47.14
CA PHE A 4 -5.90 -12.18 -45.98
C PHE A 4 -5.82 -10.92 -45.12
N VAL A 5 -5.67 -9.73 -45.73
CA VAL A 5 -5.65 -8.45 -45.01
C VAL A 5 -6.98 -8.19 -44.29
N LYS A 6 -8.12 -8.54 -44.89
CA LYS A 6 -9.44 -8.44 -44.24
C LYS A 6 -9.55 -9.35 -43.01
N TRP A 7 -9.14 -10.61 -43.12
CA TRP A 7 -9.15 -11.54 -41.98
C TRP A 7 -8.21 -11.10 -40.86
N LEU A 8 -7.01 -10.63 -41.20
CA LEU A 8 -6.07 -10.08 -40.22
C LEU A 8 -6.67 -8.88 -39.47
N ALA A 9 -7.32 -7.96 -40.19
CA ALA A 9 -7.99 -6.82 -39.58
C ALA A 9 -9.12 -7.23 -38.63
N ILE A 10 -9.93 -8.24 -39.00
CA ILE A 10 -11.00 -8.77 -38.14
C ILE A 10 -10.41 -9.39 -36.88
N ILE A 11 -9.34 -10.18 -37.00
CA ILE A 11 -8.67 -10.81 -35.84
C ILE A 11 -8.12 -9.75 -34.88
N VAL A 12 -7.46 -8.73 -35.42
CA VAL A 12 -6.95 -7.61 -34.60
C VAL A 12 -8.10 -6.87 -33.91
N LEU A 13 -9.19 -6.60 -34.62
CA LEU A 13 -10.36 -5.92 -34.05
C LEU A 13 -11.01 -6.75 -32.93
N VAL A 14 -11.22 -8.06 -33.16
CA VAL A 14 -11.76 -8.97 -32.15
C VAL A 14 -10.81 -9.04 -30.95
N GLY A 15 -9.50 -9.11 -31.17
CA GLY A 15 -8.50 -9.07 -30.10
C GLY A 15 -8.56 -7.78 -29.27
N LEU A 16 -8.72 -6.63 -29.91
CA LEU A 16 -8.87 -5.34 -29.22
C LEU A 16 -10.17 -5.28 -28.40
N LEU A 17 -11.28 -5.78 -28.94
CA LEU A 17 -12.56 -5.84 -28.23
C LEU A 17 -12.50 -6.77 -27.01
N LEU A 18 -11.89 -7.96 -27.17
CA LEU A 18 -11.67 -8.88 -26.06
C LEU A 18 -10.75 -8.27 -25.00
N GLY A 19 -9.67 -7.60 -25.42
CA GLY A 19 -8.77 -6.88 -24.51
C GLY A 19 -9.47 -5.77 -23.73
N PHE A 20 -10.30 -4.98 -24.41
CA PHE A 20 -11.12 -3.94 -23.76
C PHE A 20 -12.12 -4.54 -22.76
N PHE A 21 -12.78 -5.65 -23.12
CA PHE A 21 -13.71 -6.31 -22.21
C PHE A 21 -12.99 -6.93 -21.01
N ALA A 22 -11.83 -7.56 -21.22
CA ALA A 22 -10.99 -8.08 -20.13
C ALA A 22 -10.54 -6.98 -19.16
N TRP A 23 -10.26 -5.77 -19.66
CA TRP A 23 -9.88 -4.61 -18.83
C TRP A 23 -10.94 -4.26 -17.78
N SER A 24 -12.23 -4.45 -18.10
CA SER A 24 -13.33 -4.15 -17.18
C SER A 24 -13.33 -4.99 -15.89
N PHE A 25 -12.69 -6.17 -15.91
CA PHE A 25 -12.61 -7.06 -14.74
C PHE A 25 -11.40 -6.79 -13.84
N VAL A 26 -10.41 -6.04 -14.31
CA VAL A 26 -9.14 -5.79 -13.58
C VAL A 26 -9.39 -5.16 -12.20
N PRO A 27 -10.23 -4.12 -12.04
CA PRO A 27 -10.50 -3.54 -10.71
C PRO A 27 -11.11 -4.56 -9.73
N GLY A 28 -12.02 -5.41 -10.19
CA GLY A 28 -12.65 -6.45 -9.38
C GLY A 28 -11.65 -7.54 -8.95
N MET A 29 -10.73 -7.93 -9.84
CA MET A 29 -9.67 -8.89 -9.52
C MET A 29 -8.70 -8.33 -8.48
N VAL A 30 -8.24 -7.10 -8.65
CA VAL A 30 -7.35 -6.43 -7.69
C VAL A 30 -8.04 -6.26 -6.33
N SER A 31 -9.30 -5.82 -6.33
CA SER A 31 -10.11 -5.70 -5.10
C SER A 31 -10.21 -7.03 -4.35
N ARG A 32 -10.46 -8.13 -5.06
CA ARG A 32 -10.58 -9.47 -4.46
C ARG A 32 -9.27 -9.95 -3.87
N GLU A 33 -8.15 -9.76 -4.58
CA GLU A 33 -6.83 -10.18 -4.10
C GLU A 33 -6.41 -9.38 -2.86
N LEU A 34 -6.58 -8.05 -2.89
CA LEU A 34 -6.31 -7.20 -1.72
C LEU A 34 -7.23 -7.52 -0.55
N THR A 35 -8.51 -7.79 -0.80
CA THR A 35 -9.47 -8.22 0.24
C THR A 35 -8.99 -9.51 0.92
N LYS A 36 -8.58 -10.49 0.13
CA LYS A 36 -8.07 -11.77 0.63
C LYS A 36 -6.81 -11.59 1.48
N LYS A 37 -5.87 -10.75 1.03
CA LYS A 37 -4.63 -10.50 1.77
C LYS A 37 -4.89 -9.71 3.05
N MET A 38 -5.60 -8.58 2.96
CA MET A 38 -5.84 -7.68 4.09
C MET A 38 -6.86 -8.23 5.11
N GLY A 39 -7.64 -9.25 4.75
CA GLY A 39 -8.67 -9.84 5.61
C GLY A 39 -9.82 -8.87 5.93
N VAL A 40 -9.96 -7.81 5.14
CA VAL A 40 -11.02 -6.80 5.21
C VAL A 40 -11.47 -6.44 3.80
N PRO A 41 -12.74 -6.02 3.59
CA PRO A 41 -13.20 -5.60 2.27
C PRO A 41 -12.33 -4.48 1.68
N VAL A 42 -11.83 -4.71 0.47
CA VAL A 42 -11.13 -3.69 -0.34
C VAL A 42 -11.91 -3.48 -1.62
N THR A 43 -12.08 -2.22 -2.01
CA THR A 43 -12.76 -1.84 -3.26
C THR A 43 -11.87 -0.91 -4.06
N VAL A 44 -11.73 -1.20 -5.35
CA VAL A 44 -11.07 -0.37 -6.35
C VAL A 44 -12.11 0.02 -7.38
N GLY A 45 -12.36 1.32 -7.57
CA GLY A 45 -13.37 1.81 -8.50
C GLY A 45 -12.97 1.60 -9.96
N SER A 46 -11.83 2.16 -10.36
CA SER A 46 -11.31 1.97 -11.71
C SER A 46 -9.79 1.96 -11.74
N ILE A 47 -9.25 1.31 -12.76
CA ILE A 47 -7.83 1.30 -13.08
C ILE A 47 -7.71 1.79 -14.51
N GLY A 48 -6.97 2.87 -14.70
CA GLY A 48 -6.61 3.45 -15.99
C GLY A 48 -5.15 3.15 -16.29
N LEU A 49 -4.86 2.86 -17.56
CA LEU A 49 -3.50 2.59 -18.01
C LEU A 49 -3.20 3.48 -19.20
N SER A 50 -2.06 4.16 -19.14
CA SER A 50 -1.48 4.92 -20.23
C SER A 50 -0.03 4.47 -20.44
N PRO A 51 0.58 4.71 -21.61
CA PRO A 51 1.98 4.33 -21.86
C PRO A 51 2.98 4.82 -20.81
N TRP A 52 2.63 5.87 -20.05
CA TRP A 52 3.49 6.59 -19.12
C TRP A 52 3.03 6.54 -17.66
N SER A 53 1.80 6.08 -17.41
CA SER A 53 1.22 6.10 -16.07
C SER A 53 0.15 5.03 -15.87
N LEU A 54 -0.01 4.61 -14.62
CA LEU A 54 -1.11 3.79 -14.12
C LEU A 54 -1.90 4.62 -13.12
N THR A 55 -3.20 4.76 -13.32
CA THR A 55 -4.07 5.51 -12.42
C THR A 55 -5.05 4.57 -11.73
N VAL A 56 -5.21 4.68 -10.42
CA VAL A 56 -6.22 3.96 -9.65
C VAL A 56 -7.18 4.98 -9.05
N SER A 57 -8.48 4.79 -9.25
CA SER A 57 -9.51 5.67 -8.70
C SER A 57 -10.36 4.97 -7.65
N ASN A 58 -10.69 5.71 -6.59
CA ASN A 58 -11.57 5.29 -5.50
C ASN A 58 -11.11 3.98 -4.84
N LEU A 59 -9.87 3.94 -4.36
CA LEU A 59 -9.42 2.86 -3.48
C LEU A 59 -10.06 3.05 -2.11
N VAL A 60 -10.71 2.01 -1.59
CA VAL A 60 -11.31 1.99 -0.26
C VAL A 60 -10.87 0.72 0.45
N ILE A 61 -10.31 0.86 1.64
CA ILE A 61 -10.01 -0.24 2.57
C ILE A 61 -10.98 -0.10 3.74
N ALA A 62 -11.84 -1.09 3.92
CA ALA A 62 -12.76 -1.14 5.05
C ALA A 62 -12.02 -1.43 6.35
N ASN A 63 -12.65 -1.12 7.48
CA ASN A 63 -12.13 -1.53 8.77
C ASN A 63 -12.50 -3.00 9.09
N PRO A 64 -11.74 -3.67 9.99
CA PRO A 64 -12.13 -4.95 10.55
C PRO A 64 -13.51 -4.91 11.22
N ALA A 65 -14.19 -6.05 11.29
CA ALA A 65 -15.47 -6.15 11.99
C ALA A 65 -15.36 -5.67 13.45
N GLY A 66 -16.40 -5.00 13.95
CA GLY A 66 -16.43 -4.42 15.30
C GLY A 66 -15.70 -3.08 15.45
N SER A 67 -15.21 -2.50 14.36
CA SER A 67 -14.61 -1.15 14.34
C SER A 67 -15.67 -0.05 14.38
N MET A 68 -15.33 1.11 14.96
CA MET A 68 -16.24 2.26 15.10
C MET A 68 -16.48 2.98 13.77
N MET A 69 -15.43 3.12 12.98
CA MET A 69 -15.43 3.68 11.63
C MET A 69 -15.58 2.56 10.61
N LYS A 70 -16.31 2.84 9.53
CA LYS A 70 -16.52 1.86 8.45
C LYS A 70 -15.29 1.65 7.57
N ARG A 71 -14.38 2.62 7.50
CA ARG A 71 -13.28 2.67 6.51
C ARG A 71 -11.96 3.01 7.20
N ALA A 72 -10.94 2.20 6.92
CA ALA A 72 -9.55 2.41 7.35
C ALA A 72 -8.82 3.38 6.43
N LEU A 73 -9.07 3.29 5.12
CA LEU A 73 -8.45 4.15 4.11
C LEU A 73 -9.46 4.45 3.00
N VAL A 74 -9.47 5.70 2.55
CA VAL A 74 -10.05 6.11 1.28
C VAL A 74 -9.01 6.92 0.53
N VAL A 75 -8.76 6.57 -0.73
CA VAL A 75 -7.93 7.36 -1.63
C VAL A 75 -8.71 7.59 -2.91
N LYS A 76 -8.96 8.86 -3.25
CA LYS A 76 -9.74 9.18 -4.45
C LYS A 76 -8.96 8.89 -5.72
N THR A 77 -7.67 9.23 -5.74
CA THR A 77 -6.81 9.05 -6.90
C THR A 77 -5.42 8.66 -6.47
N ILE A 78 -4.87 7.63 -7.13
CA ILE A 78 -3.46 7.23 -7.08
C ILE A 78 -2.95 7.31 -8.51
N ASP A 79 -1.92 8.11 -8.76
CA ASP A 79 -1.25 8.21 -10.06
C ASP A 79 0.18 7.69 -9.93
N VAL A 80 0.48 6.59 -10.62
CA VAL A 80 1.79 5.95 -10.63
C VAL A 80 2.45 6.26 -11.97
N LYS A 81 3.42 7.17 -11.96
CA LYS A 81 4.15 7.60 -13.16
C LYS A 81 5.35 6.68 -13.37
N ALA A 82 5.23 5.82 -14.37
CA ALA A 82 6.30 4.98 -14.87
C ALA A 82 5.91 4.48 -16.27
N PRO A 83 6.82 4.47 -17.26
CA PRO A 83 6.56 3.80 -18.52
C PRO A 83 6.16 2.34 -18.29
N ILE A 84 5.10 1.87 -18.95
CA ILE A 84 4.57 0.50 -18.78
C ILE A 84 5.67 -0.55 -18.97
N THR A 85 6.59 -0.30 -19.90
CA THR A 85 7.74 -1.18 -20.20
C THR A 85 8.63 -1.44 -18.98
N ARG A 86 8.70 -0.52 -18.02
CA ARG A 86 9.51 -0.67 -16.79
C ARG A 86 8.96 -1.70 -15.81
N TYR A 87 7.65 -2.00 -15.84
CA TYR A 87 7.08 -3.05 -14.99
C TYR A 87 7.53 -4.46 -15.43
N PHE A 88 7.96 -4.61 -16.67
CA PHE A 88 8.43 -5.89 -17.22
C PHE A 88 9.94 -6.11 -17.04
N GLN A 89 10.70 -5.09 -16.66
CA GLN A 89 12.15 -5.17 -16.42
C GLN A 89 12.48 -5.98 -15.15
N ASP A 90 13.73 -6.41 -15.00
CA ASP A 90 14.19 -7.12 -13.81
C ASP A 90 14.18 -6.24 -12.55
N LYS A 91 14.39 -4.94 -12.72
CA LYS A 91 14.25 -3.91 -11.69
C LYS A 91 13.13 -2.97 -12.07
N ILE A 92 12.16 -2.81 -11.18
CA ILE A 92 11.02 -1.91 -11.40
C ILE A 92 11.40 -0.53 -10.86
N VAL A 93 11.40 0.48 -11.73
CA VAL A 93 11.68 1.88 -11.35
C VAL A 93 10.47 2.77 -11.64
N ILE A 94 9.84 3.23 -10.57
CA ILE A 94 8.68 4.13 -10.56
C ILE A 94 9.20 5.55 -10.32
N ASP A 95 8.86 6.48 -11.22
CA ASP A 95 9.31 7.86 -11.11
C ASP A 95 8.52 8.63 -10.03
N GLU A 96 7.23 8.36 -9.92
CA GLU A 96 6.36 9.03 -8.96
C GLU A 96 5.15 8.15 -8.61
N VAL A 97 4.73 8.20 -7.35
CA VAL A 97 3.43 7.76 -6.87
C VAL A 97 2.76 8.96 -6.23
N ASP A 98 1.67 9.49 -6.79
CA ASP A 98 0.93 10.63 -6.23
C ASP A 98 -0.44 10.15 -5.72
N LEU A 99 -0.68 10.28 -4.41
CA LEU A 99 -1.94 9.96 -3.76
C LEU A 99 -2.65 11.27 -3.41
N ASN A 100 -3.91 11.39 -3.82
CA ASN A 100 -4.67 12.62 -3.66
C ASN A 100 -6.08 12.37 -3.08
N ASN A 101 -6.48 13.27 -2.18
CA ASN A 101 -7.75 13.25 -1.44
C ASN A 101 -7.88 11.95 -0.64
N ILE A 102 -7.16 11.92 0.46
CA ILE A 102 -7.01 10.74 1.31
C ILE A 102 -7.80 10.95 2.59
N VAL A 103 -8.52 9.92 3.02
CA VAL A 103 -9.07 9.85 4.37
C VAL A 103 -8.46 8.64 5.05
N LEU A 104 -7.66 8.89 6.07
CA LEU A 104 -6.99 7.87 6.88
C LEU A 104 -7.73 7.72 8.21
N GLY A 105 -8.38 6.57 8.39
CA GLY A 105 -9.03 6.19 9.64
C GLY A 105 -8.08 5.37 10.51
N LEU A 106 -7.78 5.87 11.70
CA LEU A 106 -6.99 5.21 12.72
C LEU A 106 -7.90 4.85 13.90
N GLU A 107 -7.97 3.57 14.23
CA GLU A 107 -8.69 3.11 15.43
C GLU A 107 -7.73 2.43 16.38
N PHE A 108 -7.91 2.73 17.65
CA PHE A 108 -7.14 2.11 18.73
C PHE A 108 -8.08 1.54 19.77
N ASN A 109 -7.64 0.48 20.45
CA ASN A 109 -8.41 -0.10 21.53
C ASN A 109 -8.51 0.86 22.72
N LYS A 110 -7.41 1.54 23.06
CA LYS A 110 -7.31 2.57 24.12
C LYS A 110 -6.39 3.72 23.71
N PRO A 111 -6.48 4.91 24.36
CA PRO A 111 -5.44 5.92 24.26
C PRO A 111 -4.07 5.31 24.56
N LEU A 112 -3.08 5.63 23.73
CA LEU A 112 -1.71 5.08 23.82
C LEU A 112 -1.58 3.57 23.57
N SER A 113 -2.68 2.86 23.24
CA SER A 113 -2.60 1.44 22.89
C SER A 113 -1.97 1.24 21.51
N ARG A 114 -1.28 0.11 21.42
CA ARG A 114 -0.55 -0.38 20.25
C ARG A 114 -1.42 -1.20 19.29
N ASP A 115 -2.61 -1.56 19.75
CA ASP A 115 -3.54 -2.43 19.05
C ASP A 115 -4.65 -1.60 18.41
N GLY A 116 -4.82 -1.81 17.11
CA GLY A 116 -5.74 -1.02 16.31
C GLY A 116 -6.19 -1.71 15.03
N ASN A 117 -6.96 -0.96 14.24
CA ASN A 117 -7.41 -1.43 12.93
C ASN A 117 -6.22 -1.75 12.00
N TRP A 118 -5.23 -0.87 11.92
CA TRP A 118 -4.07 -1.03 11.04
C TRP A 118 -3.13 -2.15 11.48
N THR A 119 -2.96 -2.37 12.79
CA THR A 119 -2.25 -3.55 13.32
C THR A 119 -2.91 -4.84 12.82
N THR A 120 -4.24 -4.92 12.91
CA THR A 120 -5.01 -6.08 12.43
C THR A 120 -4.87 -6.29 10.92
N ILE A 121 -5.08 -5.22 10.13
CA ILE A 121 -5.01 -5.25 8.67
C ILE A 121 -3.61 -5.71 8.20
N MET A 122 -2.57 -5.15 8.79
CA MET A 122 -1.20 -5.45 8.39
C MET A 122 -0.77 -6.87 8.79
N ASN A 123 -1.21 -7.36 9.97
CA ASN A 123 -0.99 -8.73 10.40
C ASN A 123 -1.70 -9.75 9.49
N ASN A 124 -2.94 -9.47 9.06
CA ASN A 124 -3.64 -10.31 8.09
C ASN A 124 -2.86 -10.43 6.79
N TYR A 125 -2.42 -9.28 6.28
CA TYR A 125 -1.67 -9.21 5.04
C TYR A 125 -0.39 -10.03 5.11
N GLN A 126 0.42 -9.88 6.16
CA GLN A 126 1.69 -10.63 6.26
C GLN A 126 1.48 -12.13 6.35
N ARG A 127 0.46 -12.57 7.09
CA ARG A 127 0.11 -13.99 7.16
C ARG A 127 -0.27 -14.53 5.78
N ALA A 128 -0.98 -13.75 4.98
CA ALA A 128 -1.29 -14.10 3.60
C ALA A 128 -0.04 -14.15 2.72
N SER A 129 0.84 -13.14 2.80
CA SER A 129 2.06 -13.07 1.98
C SER A 129 3.05 -14.20 2.32
N ARG A 130 3.32 -14.47 3.60
CA ARG A 130 4.21 -15.58 4.03
C ARG A 130 3.73 -16.96 3.56
N SER A 131 2.42 -17.14 3.41
CA SER A 131 1.83 -18.38 2.92
C SER A 131 2.03 -18.57 1.41
N GLN A 132 2.29 -17.48 0.67
CA GLN A 132 2.48 -17.47 -0.78
C GLN A 132 3.96 -17.57 -1.18
N SER A 133 4.89 -17.09 -0.35
CA SER A 133 6.34 -17.06 -0.62
C SER A 133 7.02 -18.43 -0.73
N LYS A 134 6.31 -19.56 -0.52
CA LYS A 134 6.87 -20.92 -0.69
C LYS A 134 6.91 -21.42 -2.14
N LYS A 135 6.47 -20.63 -3.12
CA LYS A 135 6.57 -20.96 -4.55
C LYS A 135 7.43 -19.92 -5.27
N ASP A 136 8.62 -20.32 -5.69
CA ASP A 136 9.60 -19.74 -6.63
C ASP A 136 9.20 -18.50 -7.46
N GLN A 137 8.74 -17.42 -6.82
CA GLN A 137 8.56 -16.13 -7.48
C GLN A 137 9.86 -15.35 -7.34
N LYS A 138 10.50 -15.10 -8.49
CA LYS A 138 11.69 -14.25 -8.59
C LYS A 138 11.32 -12.83 -8.15
N GLU A 139 11.62 -12.55 -6.90
CA GLU A 139 11.53 -11.25 -6.25
C GLU A 139 12.25 -10.18 -7.10
N LYS A 140 11.51 -9.18 -7.61
CA LYS A 140 12.08 -8.07 -8.39
C LYS A 140 12.32 -6.85 -7.49
N PRO A 141 13.53 -6.26 -7.46
CA PRO A 141 13.78 -5.04 -6.71
C PRO A 141 12.93 -3.89 -7.27
N VAL A 142 12.37 -3.08 -6.36
CA VAL A 142 11.54 -1.93 -6.69
C VAL A 142 12.20 -0.64 -6.17
N LEU A 143 12.14 0.42 -6.96
CA LEU A 143 12.53 1.77 -6.56
C LEU A 143 11.43 2.76 -6.96
N VAL A 144 10.84 3.43 -5.97
CA VAL A 144 9.96 4.58 -6.11
C VAL A 144 10.78 5.84 -5.83
N LYS A 145 11.03 6.66 -6.86
CA LYS A 145 11.85 7.87 -6.71
C LYS A 145 11.15 8.94 -5.87
N ARG A 146 9.84 9.13 -6.07
CA ARG A 146 9.02 10.09 -5.34
C ARG A 146 7.68 9.49 -4.94
N LEU A 147 7.29 9.68 -3.69
CA LEU A 147 5.94 9.42 -3.18
C LEU A 147 5.37 10.75 -2.70
N ILE A 148 4.29 11.20 -3.33
CA ILE A 148 3.63 12.47 -3.06
C ILE A 148 2.27 12.16 -2.44
N ILE A 149 1.96 12.84 -1.35
CA ILE A 149 0.71 12.70 -0.61
C ILE A 149 0.05 14.07 -0.52
N ARG A 150 -1.18 14.18 -1.03
CA ARG A 150 -1.94 15.44 -1.12
C ARG A 150 -3.31 15.31 -0.46
N ASN A 151 -3.70 16.36 0.25
CA ASN A 151 -5.05 16.50 0.83
C ASN A 151 -5.46 15.28 1.66
N MET A 152 -4.72 15.01 2.73
CA MET A 152 -4.97 13.89 3.63
C MET A 152 -5.67 14.36 4.90
N ASP A 153 -6.87 13.84 5.13
CA ASP A 153 -7.60 13.97 6.38
C ASP A 153 -7.32 12.75 7.27
N ILE A 154 -7.09 12.99 8.56
CA ILE A 154 -6.78 11.94 9.53
C ILE A 154 -7.90 11.90 10.56
N TRP A 155 -8.54 10.75 10.69
CA TRP A 155 -9.63 10.49 11.64
C TRP A 155 -9.16 9.48 12.67
N ILE A 156 -9.37 9.78 13.95
CA ILE A 156 -8.98 8.92 15.06
C ILE A 156 -10.21 8.54 15.89
N ALA A 157 -10.31 7.28 16.27
CA ALA A 157 -11.28 6.82 17.26
C ALA A 157 -10.66 5.84 18.27
N PHE A 158 -11.21 5.81 19.48
CA PHE A 158 -10.78 4.94 20.57
C PHE A 158 -11.95 4.06 21.01
N ARG A 159 -11.79 2.73 20.94
CA ARG A 159 -12.89 1.77 21.17
C ARG A 159 -13.35 1.72 22.63
N ASP A 160 -12.45 1.96 23.58
CA ASP A 160 -12.77 2.02 25.01
C ASP A 160 -13.54 3.27 25.42
N ASN A 161 -13.61 4.28 24.55
CA ASN A 161 -14.45 5.45 24.72
C ASN A 161 -15.34 5.69 23.48
N PRO A 162 -16.39 4.86 23.27
CA PRO A 162 -17.30 5.03 22.14
C PRO A 162 -18.00 6.40 22.12
N GLN A 163 -18.23 6.98 23.30
CA GLN A 163 -18.86 8.30 23.46
C GLN A 163 -17.95 9.46 23.04
N GLY A 164 -16.62 9.26 23.07
CA GLY A 164 -15.63 10.22 22.57
C GLY A 164 -15.67 10.41 21.05
N GLY A 165 -16.35 9.51 20.33
CA GLY A 165 -16.62 9.62 18.91
C GLY A 165 -15.36 9.59 18.03
N VAL A 166 -15.54 9.99 16.77
CA VAL A 166 -14.45 10.11 15.80
C VAL A 166 -13.90 11.53 15.85
N LYS A 167 -12.64 11.67 16.28
CA LYS A 167 -11.92 12.95 16.27
C LYS A 167 -11.22 13.15 14.94
N ARG A 168 -11.38 14.33 14.33
CA ARG A 168 -10.62 14.74 13.15
C ARG A 168 -9.37 15.49 13.59
N LEU A 169 -8.21 15.06 13.12
CA LEU A 169 -6.96 15.79 13.31
C LEU A 169 -6.76 16.82 12.20
N LYS A 170 -5.71 17.63 12.34
CA LYS A 170 -5.34 18.59 11.32
C LYS A 170 -4.89 17.82 10.06
N GLY A 171 -5.58 18.08 8.95
CA GLY A 171 -5.22 17.45 7.68
C GLY A 171 -3.84 17.87 7.17
N ILE A 172 -3.18 16.97 6.46
CA ILE A 172 -1.91 17.21 5.79
C ILE A 172 -2.18 17.60 4.34
N LYS A 173 -1.85 18.85 3.99
CA LYS A 173 -2.09 19.37 2.63
C LYS A 173 -1.14 18.75 1.60
N TYR A 174 0.13 18.60 1.96
CA TYR A 174 1.18 18.12 1.07
C TYR A 174 2.31 17.47 1.86
N MET A 175 2.85 16.39 1.32
CA MET A 175 4.03 15.68 1.82
C MET A 175 4.71 14.98 0.64
N GLU A 176 6.03 14.91 0.68
CA GLU A 176 6.86 14.23 -0.31
C GLU A 176 7.91 13.37 0.39
N LEU A 177 8.02 12.12 -0.04
CA LEU A 177 9.04 11.16 0.36
C LEU A 177 9.86 10.77 -0.87
N LYS A 178 11.17 10.58 -0.70
CA LYS A 178 12.11 10.33 -1.80
C LYS A 178 12.84 9.01 -1.62
N ASN A 179 13.13 8.34 -2.74
CA ASN A 179 13.97 7.15 -2.82
C ASN A 179 13.50 5.97 -1.94
N ILE A 180 12.21 5.68 -2.02
CA ILE A 180 11.56 4.53 -1.40
C ILE A 180 11.96 3.28 -2.20
N SER A 181 12.88 2.46 -1.68
CA SER A 181 13.42 1.28 -2.37
C SER A 181 13.15 -0.03 -1.66
N SER A 182 13.35 -1.17 -2.29
CA SER A 182 13.42 -2.44 -1.59
C SER A 182 14.62 -3.27 -2.07
N LYS A 183 15.49 -3.66 -1.12
CA LYS A 183 16.74 -4.40 -1.42
C LYS A 183 16.50 -5.90 -1.62
N LYS A 184 15.50 -6.46 -0.94
CA LYS A 184 14.95 -7.79 -1.22
C LYS A 184 13.80 -7.56 -2.19
N GLY A 185 13.69 -8.30 -3.28
CA GLY A 185 12.68 -7.96 -4.28
C GLY A 185 11.29 -8.17 -3.69
N ILE A 186 10.40 -7.25 -3.99
CA ILE A 186 9.14 -7.09 -3.24
C ILE A 186 8.04 -7.21 -4.28
N PRO A 187 7.15 -8.21 -4.20
CA PRO A 187 6.03 -8.29 -5.13
C PRO A 187 5.15 -7.03 -5.00
N ILE A 188 4.46 -6.65 -6.09
CA ILE A 188 3.76 -5.35 -6.25
C ILE A 188 2.79 -5.02 -5.10
N ASP A 189 2.24 -6.04 -4.46
CA ASP A 189 1.40 -5.92 -3.29
C ASP A 189 2.12 -5.29 -2.09
N GLU A 190 3.42 -5.49 -1.95
CA GLU A 190 4.22 -4.95 -0.85
C GLU A 190 4.62 -3.48 -1.08
N ILE A 191 4.59 -2.96 -2.32
CA ILE A 191 4.66 -1.50 -2.59
C ILE A 191 3.52 -0.78 -1.87
N THR A 192 2.34 -1.42 -1.85
CA THR A 192 1.16 -0.89 -1.14
C THR A 192 1.44 -0.82 0.36
N GLN A 193 2.11 -1.83 0.94
CA GLN A 193 2.52 -1.77 2.34
C GLN A 193 3.56 -0.69 2.59
N GLN A 194 4.51 -0.51 1.67
CA GLN A 194 5.54 0.52 1.77
C GLN A 194 4.93 1.91 1.81
N VAL A 195 4.11 2.22 0.83
CA VAL A 195 3.41 3.50 0.72
C VAL A 195 2.49 3.74 1.94
N ILE A 196 1.71 2.74 2.35
CA ILE A 196 0.81 2.86 3.51
C ILE A 196 1.62 3.01 4.81
N GLY A 197 2.69 2.24 4.95
CA GLY A 197 3.55 2.25 6.13
C GLY A 197 4.25 3.58 6.33
N GLU A 198 4.81 4.15 5.27
CA GLU A 198 5.41 5.49 5.28
C GLU A 198 4.38 6.57 5.62
N MET A 199 3.19 6.50 5.02
CA MET A 199 2.11 7.43 5.31
C MET A 199 1.69 7.38 6.78
N LEU A 200 1.53 6.17 7.34
CA LEU A 200 1.22 5.97 8.75
C LEU A 200 2.33 6.53 9.65
N LEU A 201 3.59 6.18 9.36
CA LEU A 201 4.76 6.64 10.11
C LEU A 201 4.80 8.16 10.22
N GLU A 202 4.70 8.85 9.08
CA GLU A 202 4.79 10.30 9.03
C GLU A 202 3.59 10.97 9.73
N VAL A 203 2.38 10.41 9.60
CA VAL A 203 1.21 10.87 10.36
C VAL A 203 1.47 10.76 11.87
N PHE A 204 2.01 9.62 12.32
CA PHE A 204 2.28 9.40 13.74
C PHE A 204 3.41 10.28 14.28
N GLN A 205 4.44 10.55 13.48
CA GLN A 205 5.53 11.46 13.84
C GLN A 205 5.02 12.90 13.96
N ARG A 206 4.22 13.39 13.01
CA ARG A 206 3.69 14.76 13.00
C ARG A 206 2.70 15.04 14.12
N GLU A 207 1.85 14.07 14.44
CA GLU A 207 0.79 14.26 15.42
C GLU A 207 1.24 13.92 16.86
N GLY A 208 2.52 13.61 17.07
CA GLY A 208 3.09 13.32 18.39
C GLY A 208 2.58 12.01 19.01
N ILE A 209 2.13 11.07 18.18
CA ILE A 209 1.49 9.81 18.58
C ILE A 209 2.52 8.66 18.58
N GLN A 210 3.79 8.99 18.81
CA GLN A 210 4.92 8.09 18.61
C GLN A 210 4.90 6.86 19.53
N ASN A 211 4.32 6.98 20.72
CA ASN A 211 4.18 5.85 21.65
C ASN A 211 3.24 4.75 21.12
N MET A 212 2.39 5.07 20.13
CA MET A 212 1.47 4.11 19.49
C MET A 212 2.14 3.38 18.32
N LEU A 213 3.22 3.93 17.75
CA LEU A 213 4.03 3.30 16.70
C LEU A 213 4.74 2.03 17.17
N GLN A 214 5.21 2.00 18.42
CA GLN A 214 5.95 0.85 18.95
C GLN A 214 5.14 -0.46 18.90
N GLY A 215 3.81 -0.42 18.82
CA GLY A 215 3.01 -1.64 18.61
C GLY A 215 3.17 -2.28 17.24
N ILE A 216 3.22 -1.41 16.25
CA ILE A 216 3.37 -1.75 14.84
C ILE A 216 4.82 -2.18 14.57
N PHE A 217 5.78 -1.65 15.33
CA PHE A 217 7.20 -2.01 15.23
C PHE A 217 7.64 -3.17 16.15
N ASP A 218 7.17 -3.29 17.40
CA ASP A 218 7.67 -4.27 18.38
C ASP A 218 7.16 -5.69 18.13
N SER A 219 6.09 -5.84 17.35
CA SER A 219 5.71 -7.10 16.70
C SER A 219 6.80 -7.63 15.74
N ALA A 220 7.96 -6.95 15.65
CA ALA A 220 9.19 -7.33 14.96
C ALA A 220 10.24 -8.10 15.74
N THR A 221 10.20 -8.11 17.07
CA THR A 221 11.29 -8.71 17.86
C THR A 221 11.24 -10.23 17.92
N GLY A 222 10.12 -10.85 17.52
CA GLY A 222 9.99 -12.28 17.25
C GLY A 222 10.16 -12.62 15.77
N GLY A 223 11.35 -12.41 15.21
CA GLY A 223 11.76 -12.91 13.89
C GLY A 223 10.89 -12.48 12.69
N SER A 224 11.34 -11.46 11.97
CA SER A 224 10.72 -10.86 10.76
C SER A 224 9.48 -9.99 11.03
N GLY A 225 9.71 -8.80 11.57
CA GLY A 225 8.62 -7.88 11.83
C GLY A 225 7.92 -7.26 10.65
N ILE A 226 6.80 -6.62 10.99
CA ILE A 226 5.91 -5.87 10.10
C ILE A 226 6.65 -4.86 9.23
N PHE A 227 7.76 -4.34 9.74
CA PHE A 227 8.65 -3.39 9.08
C PHE A 227 10.11 -3.88 9.01
N GLY A 228 10.37 -5.18 9.19
CA GLY A 228 11.73 -5.74 9.05
C GLY A 228 12.31 -5.54 7.64
N GLY A 229 11.45 -5.40 6.62
CA GLY A 229 11.83 -4.97 5.27
C GLY A 229 12.20 -3.49 5.15
N PHE A 230 11.82 -2.66 6.13
CA PHE A 230 12.09 -1.22 6.16
C PHE A 230 13.28 -0.79 7.02
N GLN A 231 13.83 -1.66 7.87
CA GLN A 231 15.12 -1.35 8.53
C GLN A 231 16.21 -1.02 7.50
N GLY A 232 16.21 -1.69 6.34
CA GLY A 232 17.12 -1.40 5.23
C GLY A 232 16.81 -0.10 4.45
N LEU A 233 15.68 0.55 4.71
CA LEU A 233 15.19 1.77 4.06
C LEU A 233 15.46 3.03 4.86
N PHE A 234 15.50 2.91 6.19
CA PHE A 234 15.57 4.05 7.09
C PHE A 234 16.97 4.36 7.62
N GLY A 235 18.02 3.66 7.16
CA GLY A 235 19.39 3.94 7.59
C GLY A 235 19.58 3.90 9.11
N LEU A 236 18.70 3.20 9.83
CA LEU A 236 18.92 2.85 11.23
C LEU A 236 19.83 1.62 11.24
N GLU A 237 21.06 1.85 10.78
CA GLU A 237 22.16 0.96 11.12
C GLU A 237 22.34 1.12 12.63
N GLU A 238 21.98 0.07 13.35
CA GLU A 238 22.31 -0.08 14.75
C GLU A 238 23.83 -0.04 14.84
N THR A 239 24.39 1.10 15.24
CA THR A 239 25.75 1.16 15.78
C THR A 239 25.73 0.44 17.12
N ALA A 240 25.54 -0.88 17.09
CA ALA A 240 25.76 -1.74 18.23
C ALA A 240 27.27 -2.02 18.27
N ASN A 241 27.94 -1.22 19.12
CA ASN A 241 29.08 -1.61 19.94
C ASN A 241 29.65 -3.01 19.66
N GLU A 242 30.81 -3.06 19.01
CA GLU A 242 31.88 -3.93 19.46
C GLU A 242 32.92 -3.05 20.16
N GLU A 243 32.61 -2.69 21.40
CA GLU A 243 33.64 -2.61 22.42
C GLU A 243 33.41 -3.81 23.35
N ILE A 244 34.52 -4.48 23.68
CA ILE A 244 34.69 -5.52 24.71
C ILE A 244 34.57 -6.99 24.23
N CYS A 245 35.70 -7.56 23.76
CA CYS A 245 36.48 -8.55 24.55
C CYS A 245 37.72 -9.06 23.81
N ARG A 246 38.89 -8.76 24.38
CA ARG A 246 40.17 -9.51 24.37
C ARG A 246 40.87 -9.81 23.04
#